data_AF-A0A520QTM0-F1
#
_entry.id   AF-A0A520QTM0-F1
#
_cell.length_a   1.000
_cell.length_b   1.000
_cell.length_c   1.000
_cell.angle_alpha   90.00
_cell.angle_beta   90.00
_cell.angle_gamma   90.00
#
_symmetry.space_group_name_H-M   'P 1'
#
loop_
_entity.id
_entity.type
_entity.pdbx_description
1 polymer ?
#
loop_
_entity_poly.entity_id
_entity_poly.type
_entity_poly.pdbx_seq_one_letter_code
_entity_poly.pdbx_strand_id
1 'polypeptide(L)' 'MQGIIRKIGIEGGVWALITDDGAQVELIEPPEGLRKNGARAEIEIDEARPVEVSIGMLGQAARVKSFRILSD' A
#
# COMPACT_ATOMS: atom_id res chain seq x y z
N MET A 1 1.36 -9.90 2.37
CA MET A 1 1.74 -9.46 0.99
C MET A 1 3.07 -8.73 1.08
N GLN A 2 3.97 -8.93 0.13
CA GLN A 2 5.30 -8.29 0.10
C GLN A 2 5.50 -7.50 -1.19
N GLY A 3 6.22 -6.39 -1.12
CA GLY A 3 6.48 -5.55 -2.29
C GLY A 3 7.16 -4.22 -1.98
N ILE A 4 7.07 -3.29 -2.93
CA ILE A 4 7.65 -1.96 -2.85
C ILE A 4 6.57 -0.91 -2.66
N ILE A 5 6.76 -0.05 -1.67
CA ILE A 5 5.91 1.12 -1.44
C ILE A 5 6.17 2.16 -2.53
N ARG A 6 5.09 2.63 -3.16
CA ARG A 6 5.12 3.71 -4.14
C ARG A 6 4.18 4.84 -3.77
N LYS A 7 4.65 6.07 -4.00
CA LYS A 7 3.76 7.23 -4.09
C LYS A 7 3.31 7.35 -5.55
N ILE A 8 2.02 7.26 -5.79
CA ILE A 8 1.43 7.33 -7.14
C ILE A 8 0.63 8.63 -7.27
N GLY A 9 0.88 9.38 -8.34
CA GLY A 9 0.27 10.71 -8.59
C GLY A 9 1.12 11.88 -8.08
N ILE A 10 0.83 13.07 -8.60
CA ILE A 10 1.46 14.35 -8.26
C ILE A 10 0.59 15.09 -7.23
N GLU A 11 1.18 15.91 -6.36
CA GLU A 11 0.50 16.78 -5.36
C GLU A 11 -0.73 16.16 -4.66
N GLY A 12 -0.50 15.31 -3.66
CA GLY A 12 -1.60 14.70 -2.87
C GLY A 12 -2.06 13.33 -3.36
N GLY A 13 -1.29 12.68 -4.25
CA GLY A 13 -1.54 11.33 -4.75
C GLY A 13 -1.67 10.25 -3.66
N VAL A 14 -1.82 8.99 -4.07
CA VAL A 14 -2.05 7.87 -3.15
C VAL A 14 -0.76 7.15 -2.79
N TRP A 15 -0.78 6.41 -1.69
CA TRP A 15 0.27 5.45 -1.37
C TRP A 15 -0.20 4.07 -1.80
N ALA A 16 0.69 3.28 -2.39
CA ALA A 16 0.37 1.94 -2.82
C ALA A 16 1.50 0.96 -2.48
N LEU A 17 1.14 -0.30 -2.29
CA LEU A 17 2.08 -1.41 -2.38
C LEU A 17 2.02 -1.98 -3.79
N ILE A 18 3.16 -2.00 -4.47
CA ILE A 18 3.35 -2.81 -5.68
C ILE A 18 3.92 -4.14 -5.23
N THR A 19 3.11 -5.18 -5.26
CA THR A 19 3.52 -6.50 -4.77
C THR A 19 4.49 -7.18 -5.71
N ASP A 20 5.25 -8.14 -5.18
CA ASP A 20 6.24 -8.89 -5.95
C ASP A 20 5.61 -9.75 -7.07
N ASP A 21 4.31 -10.07 -6.99
CA ASP A 21 3.53 -10.72 -8.05
C ASP A 21 2.93 -9.74 -9.08
N GLY A 22 3.19 -8.44 -8.92
CA GLY A 22 2.79 -7.39 -9.86
C GLY A 22 1.41 -6.76 -9.58
N ALA A 23 0.69 -7.18 -8.55
CA ALA A 23 -0.55 -6.49 -8.15
C ALA A 23 -0.26 -5.10 -7.55
N GLN A 24 -1.26 -4.23 -7.60
CA GLN A 24 -1.20 -2.89 -7.04
C GLN A 24 -2.32 -2.73 -6.03
N VAL A 25 -1.96 -2.34 -4.81
CA VAL A 25 -2.92 -2.12 -3.73
C VAL A 25 -2.76 -0.71 -3.20
N GLU A 26 -3.77 0.12 -3.40
CA GLU A 26 -3.86 1.42 -2.73
C GLU A 26 -3.96 1.20 -1.22
N LEU A 27 -3.11 1.89 -0.46
CA LEU A 27 -3.12 1.84 0.99
C LEU A 27 -3.98 2.99 1.50
N ILE A 28 -5.10 2.65 2.12
CA ILE A 28 -6.00 3.60 2.76
C ILE A 28 -5.38 4.00 4.10
N GLU A 29 -5.25 5.30 4.32
CA GLU A 29 -4.72 5.87 5.57
C GLU A 29 -3.44 5.17 6.06
N PRO A 30 -2.41 5.03 5.21
CA PRO A 30 -1.26 4.19 5.55
C PRO A 30 -0.56 4.73 6.80
N PRO A 31 -0.09 3.85 7.70
CA PRO A 31 0.72 4.25 8.83
C PRO A 31 1.98 4.98 8.35
N GLU A 32 2.49 5.90 9.17
CA GLU A 32 3.60 6.79 8.78
C GLU A 32 4.84 6.03 8.28
N GLY A 33 5.15 4.87 8.89
CA GLY A 33 6.26 4.02 8.46
C GLY A 33 6.15 3.49 7.02
N LEU A 34 4.93 3.37 6.48
CA LEU A 34 4.67 2.99 5.08
C LEU A 34 4.56 4.19 4.14
N ARG A 35 4.69 5.44 4.62
CA ARG A 35 4.70 6.64 3.76
C ARG A 35 6.10 6.96 3.25
N LYS A 36 6.82 5.94 2.78
CA LYS A 36 8.21 6.05 2.30
C LYS A 36 8.33 5.43 0.91
N ASN A 37 8.40 6.29 -0.10
CA ASN A 37 8.52 5.85 -1.49
C ASN A 37 9.83 5.06 -1.70
N GLY A 38 9.72 3.88 -2.31
CA GLY A 38 10.83 2.97 -2.55
C GLY A 38 11.16 2.01 -1.41
N ALA A 39 10.49 2.09 -0.26
CA ALA A 39 10.71 1.14 0.84
C ALA A 39 10.18 -0.26 0.48
N ARG A 40 10.94 -1.31 0.78
CA ARG A 40 10.44 -2.68 0.73
C ARG A 40 9.70 -2.99 2.02
N ALA A 41 8.53 -3.62 1.91
CA ALA A 41 7.68 -3.89 3.05
C ALA A 41 6.91 -5.19 2.88
N GLU A 42 6.60 -5.80 4.02
CA GLU A 42 5.58 -6.81 4.17
C GLU A 42 4.38 -6.20 4.90
N ILE A 43 3.18 -6.43 4.38
CA ILE A 43 1.93 -5.95 4.99
C ILE A 43 0.92 -7.10 5.15
N GLU A 44 0.09 -6.97 6.17
CA GLU A 44 -1.16 -7.72 6.34
C GLU A 44 -2.32 -6.73 6.15
N ILE A 45 -3.29 -7.10 5.32
CA ILE A 45 -4.49 -6.30 5.08
C ILE A 45 -5.54 -6.61 6.15
N ASP A 46 -6.30 -5.60 6.56
CA ASP A 46 -7.48 -5.78 7.40
C ASP A 46 -8.66 -6.32 6.58
N GLU A 47 -8.82 -7.64 6.51
CA GLU A 47 -9.91 -8.31 5.78
C GLU A 47 -11.30 -8.04 6.38
N ALA A 48 -11.39 -7.61 7.65
CA ALA A 48 -12.67 -7.28 8.28
C ALA A 48 -13.27 -5.97 7.75
N ARG A 49 -12.49 -5.19 7.00
CA ARG A 49 -12.91 -3.95 6.33
C ARG A 49 -12.69 -4.09 4.83
N PRO A 50 -13.60 -4.80 4.13
CA PRO A 50 -13.39 -5.13 2.73
C PRO A 50 -13.37 -3.89 1.84
N VAL A 51 -12.53 -4.01 0.81
CA VAL A 51 -12.22 -3.13 -0.32
C VAL A 51 -13.12 -1.91 -0.49
N GLU A 52 -12.55 -0.73 -0.24
CA GLU A 52 -13.08 0.52 -0.78
C GLU A 52 -12.64 0.64 -2.24
N VAL A 53 -13.46 1.26 -3.09
CA VAL A 53 -13.06 1.57 -4.47
C VAL A 53 -11.88 2.55 -4.42
N SER A 54 -10.78 2.20 -5.10
CA SER A 54 -9.56 3.02 -5.16
C SER A 54 -9.84 4.41 -5.74
N ILE A 55 -9.41 5.45 -5.03
CA ILE A 55 -9.46 6.84 -5.52
C ILE A 55 -8.39 7.05 -6.61
N GLY A 56 -7.25 6.37 -6.48
CA GLY A 56 -6.16 6.40 -7.45
C GLY A 56 -6.38 5.56 -8.72
N MET A 57 -7.55 4.94 -8.89
CA MET A 57 -7.87 4.05 -10.02
C MET A 57 -6.93 2.82 -10.14
N LEU A 58 -6.42 2.30 -9.02
CA LEU A 58 -5.58 1.10 -8.95
C LEU A 58 -6.39 -0.21 -8.87
N GLY A 59 -7.72 -0.11 -8.86
CA GLY A 59 -8.62 -1.26 -8.79
C GLY A 59 -8.87 -1.79 -7.38
N GLN A 60 -7.82 -1.92 -6.55
CA GLN A 60 -7.93 -2.41 -5.17
C GLN A 60 -7.42 -1.37 -4.17
N ALA A 61 -8.18 -1.11 -3.10
CA ALA A 61 -7.74 -0.31 -1.96
C ALA A 61 -8.00 -1.06 -0.64
N ALA A 62 -7.07 -0.93 0.30
CA ALA A 62 -7.10 -1.69 1.55
C ALA A 62 -6.47 -0.93 2.71
N ARG A 63 -6.98 -1.16 3.92
CA ARG A 63 -6.34 -0.72 5.16
C ARG A 63 -5.32 -1.76 5.63
N VAL A 64 -4.23 -1.27 6.21
CA VAL A 64 -3.15 -2.10 6.74
C VAL A 64 -3.44 -2.48 8.18
N LYS A 65 -3.48 -3.77 8.48
CA LYS A 65 -3.62 -4.32 9.83
C LYS A 65 -2.27 -4.37 10.56
N SER A 66 -1.24 -4.82 9.86
CA SER A 66 0.13 -4.90 10.38
C SER A 66 1.14 -4.71 9.25
N PHE A 67 2.34 -4.22 9.57
CA PHE A 67 3.42 -4.09 8.59
C PHE A 67 4.79 -4.29 9.20
N ARG A 68 5.74 -4.66 8.34
CA ARG A 68 7.18 -4.69 8.63
C ARG A 68 7.93 -4.06 7.46
N ILE A 69 8.81 -3.11 7.76
CA ILE A 69 9.78 -2.62 6.79
C ILE A 69 10.87 -3.67 6.65
N LEU A 70 11.13 -4.07 5.41
CA LEU A 70 12.21 -4.99 5.06
C LEU A 70 13.40 -4.10 4.69
N SER A 71 14.31 -3.92 5.64
CA SER A 71 15.63 -3.36 5.36
C SER A 71 16.45 -4.41 4.60
N ASP A 72 17.17 -4.00 3.55
CA ASP A 72 18.33 -4.76 3.10
C ASP A 72 19.42 -4.77 4.19
#